data_AF-A0A7C1NX27-F1
#
_entry.id   AF-A0A7C1NX27-F1
#
_cell.length_a   1.000
_cell.length_b   1.000
_cell.length_c   1.000
_cell.angle_alpha   90.00
_cell.angle_beta   90.00
_cell.angle_gamma   90.00
#
_symmetry.space_group_name_H-M   'P 1'
#
loop_
_entity.id
_entity.type
_entity.pdbx_description
1 polymer ?
#
loop_
_entity_poly.entity_id
_entity_poly.type
_entity_poly.pdbx_seq_one_letter_code
_entity_poly.pdbx_strand_id
1 'polypeptide(L)' 'MTATAPWTTRKPTALLVLADGTVIEGHGIGATGKVQAEVCFNTALTGYEEILTDPSY' A
#
# COMPACT_ATOMS: atom_id res chain seq x y z
N MET A 1 33.44 -13.73 13.59
CA MET A 1 32.97 -12.61 12.74
C MET A 1 31.73 -13.10 12.02
N THR A 2 30.54 -12.69 12.46
CA THR A 2 29.28 -13.14 11.86
C THR A 2 28.97 -12.18 10.71
N ALA A 3 28.94 -12.66 9.48
CA ALA A 3 28.62 -11.85 8.31
C ALA A 3 27.15 -11.44 8.35
N THR A 4 26.87 -10.13 8.30
CA THR A 4 25.50 -9.59 8.15
C THR A 4 24.98 -9.98 6.77
N ALA A 5 23.79 -10.60 6.71
CA ALA A 5 23.16 -10.93 5.45
C ALA A 5 22.91 -9.65 4.62
N PRO A 6 23.10 -9.68 3.29
CA PRO A 6 22.84 -8.52 2.44
C PRO A 6 21.34 -8.18 2.46
N TRP A 7 21.03 -6.91 2.25
CA TRP A 7 19.65 -6.44 2.09
C TRP A 7 18.98 -7.19 0.94
N THR A 8 17.86 -7.87 1.21
CA THR A 8 17.09 -8.57 0.18
C THR A 8 16.21 -7.59 -0.57
N THR A 9 16.44 -7.43 -1.87
CA THR A 9 15.49 -6.75 -2.77
C THR A 9 14.29 -7.67 -3.01
N ARG A 10 13.16 -7.38 -2.38
CA ARG A 10 11.92 -8.13 -2.64
C ARG A 10 11.27 -7.65 -3.93
N LYS A 11 10.81 -8.60 -4.75
CA LYS A 11 10.03 -8.32 -5.96
C LYS A 11 8.64 -7.78 -5.58
N PRO A 12 8.18 -6.67 -6.16
CA PRO A 12 6.83 -6.15 -5.92
C PRO A 12 5.74 -7.18 -6.22
N THR A 13 4.66 -7.12 -5.45
CA THR A 13 3.48 -7.98 -5.62
C THR A 13 2.19 -7.19 -5.87
N ALA A 14 2.23 -5.85 -5.78
CA ALA A 14 1.10 -4.96 -6.01
C ALA A 14 1.54 -3.65 -6.67
N LEU A 15 0.60 -2.97 -7.32
CA LEU A 15 0.79 -1.68 -8.00
C LEU A 15 -0.36 -0.73 -7.63
N LEU A 16 -0.05 0.54 -7.35
CA LEU A 16 -0.99 1.66 -7.34
C LEU A 16 -0.79 2.47 -8.62
N VAL A 17 -1.82 2.54 -9.46
CA VAL A 17 -1.79 3.24 -10.76
C VAL A 17 -2.75 4.41 -10.70
N LEU A 18 -2.25 5.62 -10.95
CA LEU A 18 -3.03 6.86 -10.92
C LEU A 18 -3.47 7.27 -12.33
N ALA A 19 -4.51 8.10 -12.40
CA ALA A 19 -5.10 8.53 -13.67
C ALA A 19 -4.15 9.36 -14.56
N ASP A 20 -3.13 9.99 -13.98
CA ASP A 20 -2.08 10.72 -14.70
C ASP A 20 -0.98 9.81 -15.29
N GLY A 21 -1.08 8.49 -15.08
CA GLY A 21 -0.09 7.50 -15.51
C GLY A 21 1.00 7.22 -14.49
N THR A 22 1.00 7.86 -13.31
CA THR A 22 1.91 7.53 -12.22
C THR A 22 1.70 6.10 -11.75
N VAL A 23 2.79 5.34 -11.60
CA VAL A 23 2.79 3.96 -11.10
C VAL A 23 3.69 3.86 -9.87
N ILE A 24 3.14 3.38 -8.76
CA ILE A 24 3.86 3.15 -7.51
C ILE A 24 3.87 1.64 -7.24
N GLU A 25 5.06 1.05 -7.17
CA GLU A 25 5.25 -0.38 -6.91
C GLU A 25 5.32 -0.68 -5.41
N GLY A 26 4.70 -1.78 -4.98
CA GLY A 26 4.68 -2.16 -3.57
C GLY A 26 4.39 -3.63 -3.33
N HIS A 27 4.07 -3.95 -2.08
CA HIS A 27 3.69 -5.29 -1.66
C HIS A 27 2.26 -5.28 -1.13
N GLY A 28 1.41 -6.18 -1.64
CA GLY A 28 0.06 -6.35 -1.14
C GLY A 28 0.05 -6.93 0.28
N ILE A 29 -0.80 -6.39 1.15
CA ILE A 29 -0.98 -6.83 2.54
C ILE A 29 -2.43 -7.27 2.86
N GLY A 30 -3.33 -7.23 1.86
CA GLY A 30 -4.74 -7.58 1.99
C GLY A 30 -5.18 -8.64 0.97
N ALA A 31 -6.48 -8.65 0.65
CA ALA A 31 -7.03 -9.56 -0.35
C ALA A 31 -6.43 -9.32 -1.75
N THR A 32 -6.22 -10.39 -2.50
CA THR A 32 -5.75 -10.32 -3.88
C THR A 32 -6.88 -9.90 -4.81
N GLY A 33 -6.60 -8.99 -5.75
CA GLY A 33 -7.59 -8.54 -6.72
C GLY A 33 -7.18 -7.23 -7.38
N LYS A 34 -8.14 -6.60 -8.06
CA LYS A 34 -7.99 -5.26 -8.64
C LYS A 34 -9.25 -4.47 -8.30
N VAL A 35 -9.08 -3.21 -7.94
CA VAL A 35 -10.16 -2.27 -7.66
C VAL A 35 -9.80 -0.92 -8.27
N GLN A 36 -10.81 -0.18 -8.72
CA GLN A 36 -10.68 1.21 -9.15
C GLN A 36 -11.49 2.08 -8.20
N ALA A 37 -10.88 3.11 -7.66
CA ALA A 37 -11.49 4.02 -6.69
C ALA A 37 -10.79 5.38 -6.71
N GLU A 38 -11.36 6.36 -6.00
CA GLU A 38 -10.71 7.63 -5.71
C GLU A 38 -9.57 7.42 -4.69
N VAL A 39 -8.44 8.10 -4.90
CA VAL A 39 -7.30 8.05 -3.98
C VAL A 39 -7.34 9.29 -3.08
N CYS A 40 -7.53 9.07 -1.78
CA CYS A 40 -7.53 10.10 -0.75
C CYS A 40 -6.34 9.91 0.21
N PHE A 41 -5.98 10.96 0.96
CA PHE A 41 -5.03 10.88 2.07
C PHE A 41 -5.63 11.48 3.34
N ASN A 42 -5.25 10.94 4.50
CA ASN A 42 -5.70 11.41 5.80
C ASN A 42 -4.47 11.62 6.70
N THR A 43 -4.47 12.70 7.49
CA THR A 43 -3.36 13.09 8.37
C THR A 43 -3.46 12.50 9.79
N ALA A 44 -4.49 11.70 10.06
CA ALA A 44 -4.63 10.98 11.33
C ALA A 44 -3.45 10.01 11.54
N LEU A 45 -2.85 10.04 12.73
CA LEU A 45 -1.72 9.16 13.07
C LEU A 45 -2.15 7.86 13.78
N THR A 46 -3.40 7.78 14.25
CA THR A 46 -3.99 6.66 14.99
C THR A 46 -5.46 6.47 14.61
N GLY A 47 -6.07 5.35 14.99
CA GLY A 47 -7.50 5.05 14.72
C GLY A 47 -7.77 4.52 13.31
N TYR A 48 -6.83 3.75 12.75
CA TYR A 48 -6.97 3.22 11.39
C TYR A 48 -8.12 2.21 11.25
N GLU A 49 -8.47 1.49 12.32
CA GLU A 49 -9.56 0.51 12.28
C GLU A 49 -10.90 1.21 12.10
N GLU A 50 -11.14 2.28 12.85
CA GLU A 50 -12.36 3.08 12.75
C GLU A 50 -12.46 3.77 11.40
N ILE A 51 -11.36 4.37 10.92
CA ILE A 51 -11.30 5.03 9.61
C ILE A 51 -11.59 4.07 8.47
N LEU A 52 -11.07 2.83 8.51
CA LEU A 52 -11.32 1.81 7.49
C LEU A 52 -12.79 1.36 7.42
N THR A 53 -13.59 1.67 8.45
CA THR A 53 -15.02 1.32 8.51
C THR A 53 -15.95 2.52 8.37
N ASP A 54 -15.39 3.72 8.17
CA ASP A 54 -16.20 4.93 7.98
C ASP A 54 -16.91 4.85 6.62
N PRO A 55 -18.26 4.95 6.57
CA PRO A 55 -19.03 4.86 5.33
C PRO A 55 -18.77 6.00 4.33
N SER A 56 -17.97 7.00 4.72
CA SER A 56 -17.54 8.09 3.84
C SER A 56 -16.42 7.68 2.87
N TYR A 57 -15.77 6.52 3.07
CA TYR A 57 -14.76 5.93 2.18
C TYR A 57 -15.31 4.71 1.41
#